data_AF-A0A1A2YTX8-F1
#
_entry.id   AF-A0A1A2YTX8-F1
#
_cell.length_a   1.000
_cell.length_b   1.000
_cell.length_c   1.000
_cell.angle_alpha   90.00
_cell.angle_beta   90.00
_cell.angle_gamma   90.00
#
_symmetry.space_group_name_H-M   'P 1'
#
loop_
_entity.id
_entity.type
_entity.pdbx_description
1 polymer ?
#
loop_
_entity_poly.entity_id
_entity_poly.type
_entity_poly.pdbx_seq_one_letter_code
_entity_poly.pdbx_strand_id
1 'polypeptide(L)'
;MGGGDPIEHAARVQSAARQQFHDWRRSFSPNVSPEDRRDSANWFTTSDAAQALKPALDAARAHADEAQATVDAAVKGQRVDTTDVAAQLAADRFWRRTERTLDSIKDQGKLVSAARDLIANATDAELPVINEELSAYLSSRGISTAWLNSTLAQRVPGVDDLRDDAALKSKRVAVLRLNHNGLVKAFANGTPAPELVDPYSPSITPAAYTNGEPFDPSGQ
;
A
#
# COMPACT_ATOMS: atom_id res chain seq x y z
N MET A 1 11.28 -4.73 -24.80
CA MET A 1 10.19 -3.89 -24.26
C MET A 1 10.29 -4.00 -22.76
N GLY A 2 10.76 -2.94 -22.09
CA GLY A 2 11.31 -3.00 -20.73
C GLY A 2 10.26 -3.30 -19.68
N GLY A 3 10.54 -4.29 -18.83
CA GLY A 3 9.78 -4.58 -17.62
C GLY A 3 10.07 -3.55 -16.55
N GLY A 4 9.45 -2.37 -16.65
CA GLY A 4 9.53 -1.32 -15.64
C GLY A 4 8.36 -1.37 -14.67
N ASP A 5 8.59 -0.85 -13.46
CA ASP A 5 7.63 -0.59 -12.38
C ASP A 5 6.19 -0.30 -12.91
N PRO A 6 5.17 -1.09 -12.51
CA PRO A 6 3.78 -0.89 -12.92
C PRO A 6 3.24 0.53 -12.66
N ILE A 7 3.73 1.21 -11.62
CA ILE A 7 3.36 2.60 -11.30
C ILE A 7 3.94 3.56 -12.35
N GLU A 8 5.19 3.36 -12.75
CA GLU A 8 5.85 4.16 -13.78
C GLU A 8 5.20 3.94 -15.15
N HIS A 9 4.86 2.68 -15.45
CA HIS A 9 4.09 2.34 -16.64
C HIS A 9 2.75 3.07 -16.68
N ALA A 10 1.99 3.06 -15.58
CA ALA A 10 0.72 3.78 -15.49
C ALA A 10 0.88 5.30 -15.67
N ALA A 11 1.91 5.91 -15.09
CA ALA A 11 2.20 7.32 -15.26
C ALA A 11 2.51 7.69 -16.73
N ARG A 12 3.29 6.85 -17.43
CA ARG A 12 3.57 7.01 -18.86
C ARG A 12 2.31 6.87 -19.71
N VAL A 13 1.47 5.86 -19.44
CA VAL A 13 0.20 5.66 -20.15
C VAL A 13 -0.73 6.86 -19.98
N GLN A 14 -0.84 7.41 -18.77
CA GLN A 14 -1.63 8.62 -18.50
C GLN A 14 -1.10 9.84 -19.26
N SER A 15 0.22 10.03 -19.29
CA SER A 15 0.86 11.13 -20.02
C SER A 15 0.65 11.01 -21.54
N ALA A 16 0.80 9.80 -22.08
CA ALA A 16 0.55 9.53 -23.50
C ALA A 16 -0.93 9.76 -23.86
N ALA A 17 -1.87 9.26 -23.05
CA ALA A 17 -3.29 9.44 -23.29
C ALA A 17 -3.70 10.92 -23.24
N ARG A 18 -3.15 11.69 -22.28
CA ARG A 18 -3.33 13.13 -22.21
C ARG A 18 -2.85 13.83 -23.49
N GLN A 19 -1.64 13.50 -23.96
CA GLN A 19 -1.04 14.12 -25.14
C GLN A 19 -1.87 13.81 -26.39
N GLN A 20 -2.23 12.54 -26.60
CA GLN A 20 -3.05 12.14 -27.75
C GLN A 20 -4.41 12.83 -27.74
N PHE A 21 -5.05 12.95 -26.58
CA PHE A 21 -6.32 13.67 -26.46
C PHE A 21 -6.17 15.16 -26.76
N HIS A 22 -5.10 15.78 -26.27
CA HIS A 22 -4.78 17.16 -26.57
C HIS A 22 -4.59 17.41 -28.08
N ASP A 23 -3.85 16.52 -28.76
CA ASP A 23 -3.59 16.62 -30.20
C ASP A 23 -4.86 16.34 -31.02
N TRP A 24 -5.66 15.36 -30.61
CA TRP A 24 -6.98 15.10 -31.15
C TRP A 24 -7.88 16.35 -31.05
N ARG A 25 -7.94 17.02 -29.89
CA ARG A 25 -8.72 18.27 -29.73
C ARG A 25 -8.21 19.41 -30.62
N ARG A 26 -6.92 19.47 -30.93
CA ARG A 26 -6.32 20.48 -31.83
C ARG A 26 -6.51 20.17 -33.31
N SER A 27 -6.80 18.93 -33.67
CA SER A 27 -7.06 18.53 -35.06
C SER A 27 -8.39 19.05 -35.61
N PHE A 28 -9.33 19.45 -34.74
CA PHE A 28 -10.60 20.01 -35.18
C PHE A 28 -10.42 21.41 -35.80
N SER A 29 -11.13 21.64 -36.90
CA SER A 29 -11.23 22.98 -37.49
C SER A 29 -11.80 23.99 -36.47
N PRO A 30 -11.37 25.26 -36.49
CA PRO A 30 -11.92 26.31 -35.63
C PRO A 30 -13.45 26.44 -35.71
N ASN A 31 -14.03 26.02 -36.84
CA ASN A 31 -15.45 26.16 -37.17
C ASN A 31 -16.33 24.99 -36.70
N VAL A 32 -15.76 23.96 -36.05
CA VAL A 32 -16.56 22.84 -35.51
C VAL A 32 -17.37 23.32 -34.31
N SER A 33 -18.67 23.04 -34.30
CA SER A 33 -19.57 23.46 -33.22
C SER A 33 -19.20 22.77 -31.88
N PRO A 34 -19.53 23.37 -30.72
CA PRO A 34 -19.31 22.72 -29.43
C PRO A 34 -20.03 21.38 -29.26
N GLU A 35 -21.21 21.20 -29.88
CA GLU A 35 -21.97 19.94 -29.88
C GLU A 35 -21.24 18.86 -30.67
N ASP A 36 -20.80 19.16 -31.90
CA ASP A 36 -20.04 18.20 -32.72
C ASP A 36 -18.73 17.77 -32.05
N ARG A 37 -18.07 18.69 -31.31
CA ARG A 37 -16.87 18.34 -30.51
C ARG A 37 -17.20 17.41 -29.35
N ARG A 38 -18.37 17.56 -28.72
CA ARG A 38 -18.83 16.71 -27.62
C ARG A 38 -19.20 15.32 -28.14
N ASP A 39 -19.91 15.24 -29.26
CA ASP A 39 -20.23 13.96 -29.90
C ASP A 39 -18.96 13.25 -30.39
N SER A 40 -17.99 14.01 -30.89
CA SER A 40 -16.67 13.49 -31.25
C SER A 40 -15.90 12.95 -30.04
N ALA A 41 -16.10 13.51 -28.83
CA ALA A 41 -15.41 13.08 -27.63
C ALA A 41 -15.79 11.65 -27.20
N ASN A 42 -17.03 11.23 -27.47
CA ASN A 42 -17.45 9.84 -27.28
C ASN A 42 -16.59 8.87 -28.11
N TRP A 43 -16.17 9.25 -29.32
CA TRP A 43 -15.24 8.44 -30.11
C TRP A 43 -13.83 8.36 -29.52
N PHE A 44 -13.37 9.40 -28.82
CA PHE A 44 -12.08 9.31 -28.15
C PHE A 44 -12.11 8.31 -26.99
N THR A 45 -13.24 8.16 -26.30
CA THR A 45 -13.35 7.19 -25.19
C THR A 45 -13.18 5.73 -25.64
N THR A 46 -13.37 5.44 -26.93
CA THR A 46 -13.16 4.11 -27.51
C THR A 46 -11.76 3.93 -28.10
N SER A 47 -10.91 4.95 -28.07
CA SER A 47 -9.52 4.88 -28.55
C SER A 47 -8.65 3.96 -27.68
N ASP A 48 -7.59 3.41 -28.28
CA ASP A 48 -6.60 2.60 -27.58
C ASP A 48 -6.00 3.34 -26.37
N ALA A 49 -5.77 4.64 -26.50
CA ALA A 49 -5.24 5.47 -25.41
C ALA A 49 -6.20 5.58 -24.22
N ALA A 50 -7.51 5.76 -24.48
CA ALA A 50 -8.51 5.79 -23.42
C ALA A 50 -8.68 4.41 -22.77
N GLN A 51 -8.68 3.35 -23.58
CA GLN A 51 -8.84 1.97 -23.11
C GLN A 51 -7.63 1.48 -22.31
N ALA A 52 -6.42 1.95 -22.61
CA ALA A 52 -5.19 1.57 -21.90
C ALA A 52 -5.13 2.12 -20.45
N LEU A 53 -5.88 3.18 -20.13
CA LEU A 53 -5.83 3.84 -18.82
C LEU A 53 -6.22 2.91 -17.65
N LYS A 54 -7.27 2.10 -17.83
CA LYS A 54 -7.79 1.24 -16.75
C LYS A 54 -6.86 0.06 -16.45
N PRO A 55 -6.45 -0.75 -17.45
CA PRO A 55 -5.50 -1.85 -17.21
C PRO A 55 -4.20 -1.38 -16.55
N ALA A 56 -3.67 -0.23 -16.96
CA ALA A 56 -2.45 0.31 -16.37
C ALA A 56 -2.62 0.72 -14.90
N LEU A 57 -3.76 1.34 -14.55
CA LEU A 57 -4.08 1.67 -13.15
C LEU A 57 -4.30 0.40 -12.30
N ASP A 58 -4.99 -0.60 -12.85
CA ASP A 58 -5.23 -1.87 -12.14
C ASP A 58 -3.89 -2.60 -11.86
N ALA A 59 -2.95 -2.60 -12.80
CA ALA A 59 -1.62 -3.15 -12.61
C ALA A 59 -0.82 -2.40 -11.52
N ALA A 60 -0.86 -1.06 -11.52
CA ALA A 60 -0.23 -0.26 -10.47
C ALA A 60 -0.84 -0.53 -9.09
N ARG A 61 -2.16 -0.75 -9.02
CA ARG A 61 -2.85 -1.11 -7.79
C ARG A 61 -2.43 -2.50 -7.30
N ALA A 62 -2.41 -3.50 -8.17
CA ALA A 62 -1.96 -4.85 -7.84
C ALA A 62 -0.54 -4.82 -7.25
N HIS A 63 0.36 -4.01 -7.83
CA HIS A 63 1.71 -3.85 -7.33
C HIS A 63 1.78 -3.24 -5.90
N ALA A 64 0.91 -2.27 -5.59
CA ALA A 64 0.81 -1.73 -4.23
C ALA A 64 0.20 -2.74 -3.24
N ASP A 65 -0.79 -3.52 -3.69
CA ASP A 65 -1.42 -4.58 -2.89
C ASP A 65 -0.40 -5.71 -2.59
N GLU A 66 0.47 -6.06 -3.53
CA GLU A 66 1.58 -7.01 -3.34
C GLU A 66 2.61 -6.52 -2.30
N ALA A 67 2.96 -5.23 -2.34
CA ALA A 67 3.85 -4.64 -1.33
C ALA A 67 3.23 -4.72 0.08
N GLN A 68 1.93 -4.45 0.20
CA GLN A 68 1.22 -4.61 1.47
C GLN A 68 1.15 -6.08 1.91
N ALA A 69 0.92 -7.02 0.99
CA ALA A 69 0.93 -8.45 1.29
C ALA A 69 2.31 -8.94 1.78
N THR A 70 3.39 -8.33 1.30
CA THR A 70 4.76 -8.62 1.74
C THR A 70 4.98 -8.19 3.20
N VAL A 71 4.47 -7.00 3.58
CA VAL A 71 4.44 -6.57 5.00
C VAL A 71 3.66 -7.56 5.85
N ASP A 72 2.47 -7.95 5.40
CA ASP A 72 1.62 -8.88 6.14
C ASP A 72 2.27 -10.26 6.29
N ALA A 73 2.96 -10.75 5.26
CA ALA A 73 3.70 -12.02 5.28
C ALA A 73 4.90 -11.97 6.24
N ALA A 74 5.65 -10.85 6.25
CA ALA A 74 6.78 -10.66 7.15
C ALA A 74 6.37 -10.68 8.63
N VAL A 75 5.17 -10.15 8.94
CA VAL A 75 4.58 -10.25 10.29
C VAL A 75 4.08 -11.66 10.58
N LYS A 76 3.46 -12.31 9.60
CA LYS A 76 2.87 -13.65 9.76
C LYS A 76 3.93 -14.76 9.88
N GLY A 77 5.13 -14.56 9.35
CA GLY A 77 6.23 -15.53 9.37
C GLY A 77 6.88 -15.76 10.74
N GLN A 78 6.56 -14.94 11.74
CA GLN A 78 7.01 -15.15 13.12
C GLN A 78 6.11 -16.19 13.80
N ARG A 79 6.46 -17.47 13.64
CA ARG A 79 5.79 -18.61 14.29
C ARG A 79 6.75 -19.40 15.16
N VAL A 80 6.22 -20.04 16.19
CA VAL A 80 7.01 -20.96 17.02
C VAL A 80 7.38 -22.17 16.17
N ASP A 81 8.65 -22.58 16.19
CA ASP A 81 9.08 -23.77 15.46
C ASP A 81 8.39 -25.02 16.03
N THR A 82 7.47 -25.59 15.25
CA THR A 82 6.70 -26.77 15.63
C THR A 82 7.48 -28.08 15.50
N THR A 83 8.72 -28.04 15.02
CA THR A 83 9.61 -29.21 14.91
C THR A 83 10.61 -29.32 16.06
N ASP A 84 10.84 -28.22 16.80
CA ASP A 84 11.68 -28.19 18.00
C ASP A 84 10.81 -28.23 19.28
N VAL A 85 10.83 -29.39 19.96
CA VAL A 85 10.11 -29.63 21.22
C VAL A 85 10.61 -28.71 22.35
N ALA A 86 11.91 -28.39 22.39
CA ALA A 86 12.45 -27.51 23.41
C ALA A 86 11.98 -26.07 23.19
N ALA A 87 11.92 -25.60 21.93
CA ALA A 87 11.37 -24.30 21.57
C ALA A 87 9.88 -24.20 21.93
N GLN A 88 9.08 -25.23 21.66
CA GLN A 88 7.66 -25.26 22.07
C GLN A 88 7.46 -25.20 23.58
N LEU A 89 8.27 -25.95 24.34
CA LEU A 89 8.20 -25.91 25.80
C LEU A 89 8.60 -24.54 26.36
N ALA A 90 9.60 -23.88 25.76
CA ALA A 90 9.99 -22.53 26.13
C ALA A 90 8.89 -21.52 25.80
N ALA A 91 8.27 -21.64 24.62
CA ALA A 91 7.14 -20.81 24.18
C ALA A 91 5.93 -20.95 25.12
N ASP A 92 5.50 -22.18 25.44
CA ASP A 92 4.38 -22.43 26.37
C ASP A 92 4.67 -21.88 27.77
N ARG A 93 5.90 -22.06 28.29
CA ARG A 93 6.31 -21.49 29.58
C ARG A 93 6.33 -19.96 29.57
N PHE A 94 6.78 -19.35 28.48
CA PHE A 94 6.74 -17.91 28.30
C PHE A 94 5.28 -17.44 28.30
N TRP A 95 4.45 -18.01 27.45
CA TRP A 95 3.05 -17.61 27.31
C TRP A 95 2.28 -17.71 28.62
N ARG A 96 2.40 -18.83 29.35
CA ARG A 96 1.72 -18.98 30.66
C ARG A 96 2.11 -17.94 31.70
N ARG A 97 3.37 -17.46 31.68
CA ARG A 97 3.82 -16.39 32.58
C ARG A 97 3.25 -15.04 32.15
N THR A 98 3.25 -14.78 30.85
CA THR A 98 2.70 -13.58 30.23
C THR A 98 1.20 -13.50 30.46
N GLU A 99 0.45 -14.55 30.15
CA GLU A 99 -1.00 -14.66 30.36
C GLU A 99 -1.37 -14.38 31.82
N ARG A 100 -0.67 -14.99 32.80
CA ARG A 100 -0.91 -14.72 34.22
C ARG A 100 -0.68 -13.25 34.59
N THR A 101 0.32 -12.61 33.98
CA THR A 101 0.62 -11.19 34.19
C THR A 101 -0.48 -10.31 33.61
N LEU A 102 -0.91 -10.59 32.37
CA LEU A 102 -2.01 -9.88 31.71
C LEU A 102 -3.35 -10.09 32.45
N ASP A 103 -3.62 -11.29 32.95
CA ASP A 103 -4.84 -11.63 33.69
C ASP A 103 -5.00 -10.89 35.01
N SER A 104 -3.88 -10.52 35.63
CA SER A 104 -3.86 -9.69 36.84
C SER A 104 -4.40 -8.28 36.58
N ILE A 105 -4.36 -7.81 35.32
CA ILE A 105 -4.81 -6.47 34.92
C ILE A 105 -6.30 -6.51 34.60
N LYS A 106 -7.10 -5.82 35.41
CA LYS A 106 -8.57 -5.77 35.26
C LYS A 106 -9.06 -4.60 34.40
N ASP A 107 -8.28 -3.52 34.37
CA ASP A 107 -8.58 -2.35 33.54
C ASP A 107 -8.18 -2.59 32.08
N GLN A 108 -9.12 -2.41 31.15
CA GLN A 108 -8.90 -2.70 29.73
C GLN A 108 -7.85 -1.77 29.08
N GLY A 109 -7.82 -0.48 29.46
CA GLY A 109 -6.85 0.47 28.92
C GLY A 109 -5.42 0.16 29.36
N LYS A 110 -5.25 -0.22 30.64
CA LYS A 110 -3.97 -0.70 31.17
C LYS A 110 -3.56 -2.04 30.55
N LEU A 111 -4.51 -2.93 30.28
CA LEU A 111 -4.23 -4.21 29.64
C LEU A 111 -3.73 -4.00 28.20
N VAL A 112 -4.34 -3.11 27.43
CA VAL A 112 -3.84 -2.73 26.08
C VAL A 112 -2.44 -2.13 26.17
N SER A 113 -2.18 -1.25 27.16
CA SER A 113 -0.86 -0.64 27.34
C SER A 113 0.20 -1.69 27.68
N ALA A 114 -0.09 -2.59 28.62
CA ALA A 114 0.81 -3.68 28.98
C ALA A 114 1.07 -4.65 27.82
N ALA A 115 0.07 -4.91 26.97
CA ALA A 115 0.23 -5.73 25.78
C ALA A 115 1.13 -5.05 24.72
N ARG A 116 1.07 -3.72 24.59
CA ARG A 116 2.00 -2.95 23.74
C ARG A 116 3.42 -2.98 24.29
N ASP A 117 3.57 -2.78 25.60
CA ASP A 117 4.87 -2.85 26.28
C ASP A 117 5.49 -4.25 26.15
N LEU A 118 4.68 -5.30 26.23
CA LEU A 118 5.12 -6.68 26.00
C LEU A 118 5.70 -6.85 24.60
N ILE A 119 5.01 -6.39 23.56
CA ILE A 119 5.51 -6.46 22.17
C ILE A 119 6.80 -5.65 22.02
N ALA A 120 6.83 -4.44 22.57
CA ALA A 120 7.98 -3.54 22.46
C ALA A 120 9.26 -4.11 23.09
N ASN A 121 9.13 -4.90 24.16
CA ASN A 121 10.25 -5.44 24.92
C ASN A 121 10.52 -6.93 24.65
N ALA A 122 9.71 -7.59 23.82
CA ALA A 122 9.86 -8.99 23.49
C ALA A 122 11.17 -9.25 22.73
N THR A 123 11.83 -10.36 23.08
CA THR A 123 12.95 -10.88 22.29
C THR A 123 12.46 -11.51 20.98
N ASP A 124 13.35 -11.71 20.02
CA ASP A 124 13.03 -12.34 18.72
C ASP A 124 12.44 -13.76 18.88
N ALA A 125 12.79 -14.46 19.96
CA ALA A 125 12.25 -15.79 20.28
C ALA A 125 10.84 -15.74 20.92
N GLU A 126 10.47 -14.61 21.54
CA GLU A 126 9.18 -14.44 22.23
C GLU A 126 8.12 -13.81 21.31
N LEU A 127 8.55 -12.97 20.37
CA LEU A 127 7.69 -12.32 19.36
C LEU A 127 6.77 -13.29 18.61
N PRO A 128 7.23 -14.46 18.13
CA PRO A 128 6.37 -15.47 17.53
C PRO A 128 5.24 -15.95 18.44
N VAL A 129 5.55 -16.18 19.72
CA VAL A 129 4.57 -16.62 20.71
C VAL A 129 3.51 -15.55 20.93
N ILE A 130 3.94 -14.29 21.03
CA ILE A 130 3.03 -13.14 21.20
C ILE A 130 2.14 -12.98 19.96
N ASN A 131 2.71 -13.13 18.76
CA ASN A 131 1.98 -13.06 17.50
C ASN A 131 0.88 -14.13 17.41
N GLU A 132 1.17 -15.35 17.86
CA GLU A 132 0.21 -16.47 17.82
C GLU A 132 -0.89 -16.34 18.88
N GLU A 133 -0.55 -15.94 20.11
CA GLU A 133 -1.45 -16.09 21.25
C GLU A 133 -2.18 -14.79 21.66
N LEU A 134 -1.55 -13.63 21.50
CA LEU A 134 -2.05 -12.38 22.09
C LEU A 134 -3.38 -11.92 21.48
N SER A 135 -3.61 -12.17 20.19
CA SER A 135 -4.86 -11.80 19.51
C SER A 135 -6.05 -12.57 20.07
N ALA A 136 -5.91 -13.90 20.23
CA ALA A 136 -6.95 -14.76 20.78
C ALA A 136 -7.23 -14.39 22.25
N TYR A 137 -6.18 -14.15 23.03
CA TYR A 137 -6.29 -13.71 24.41
C TYR A 137 -7.06 -12.39 24.55
N LEU A 138 -6.66 -11.34 23.84
CA LEU A 138 -7.32 -10.02 23.91
C LEU A 138 -8.77 -10.08 23.43
N SER A 139 -9.04 -10.85 22.39
CA SER A 139 -10.40 -11.07 21.88
C SER A 139 -11.28 -11.76 22.93
N SER A 140 -10.76 -12.76 23.65
CA SER A 140 -11.48 -13.43 24.75
C SER A 140 -11.83 -12.47 25.91
N ARG A 141 -11.04 -11.39 26.05
CA ARG A 141 -11.23 -10.32 27.03
C ARG A 141 -12.12 -9.18 26.53
N GLY A 142 -12.66 -9.28 25.30
CA GLY A 142 -13.50 -8.27 24.68
C GLY A 142 -12.74 -7.02 24.22
N ILE A 143 -11.43 -7.11 24.00
CA ILE A 143 -10.57 -6.00 23.58
C ILE A 143 -10.36 -6.04 22.07
N SER A 144 -10.47 -4.88 21.42
CA SER A 144 -10.18 -4.76 19.98
C SER A 144 -8.70 -5.04 19.69
N THR A 145 -8.43 -5.87 18.68
CA THR A 145 -7.09 -6.27 18.23
C THR A 145 -6.62 -5.51 16.98
N ALA A 146 -7.38 -4.52 16.50
CA ALA A 146 -7.07 -3.79 15.26
C ALA A 146 -5.68 -3.12 15.26
N TRP A 147 -5.14 -2.80 16.44
CA TRP A 147 -3.82 -2.20 16.62
C TRP A 147 -2.66 -3.22 16.64
N LEU A 148 -2.95 -4.51 16.84
CA LEU A 148 -1.95 -5.53 17.15
C LEU A 148 -0.95 -5.73 16.00
N ASN A 149 -1.44 -5.91 14.78
CA ASN A 149 -0.59 -6.09 13.59
C ASN A 149 0.32 -4.88 13.37
N SER A 150 -0.20 -3.66 13.60
CA SER A 150 0.61 -2.44 13.49
C SER A 150 1.70 -2.36 14.56
N THR A 151 1.50 -2.93 15.74
CA THR A 151 2.48 -2.91 16.83
C THR A 151 3.52 -4.02 16.65
N LEU A 152 3.11 -5.24 16.27
CA LEU A 152 4.00 -6.37 16.02
C LEU A 152 5.02 -6.07 14.91
N ALA A 153 4.57 -5.46 13.81
CA ALA A 153 5.49 -5.15 12.71
C ALA A 153 6.55 -4.08 13.04
N GLN A 154 6.42 -3.29 14.13
CA GLN A 154 7.49 -2.37 14.58
C GLN A 154 8.72 -3.11 15.15
N ARG A 155 8.63 -4.43 15.37
CA ARG A 155 9.70 -5.22 15.99
C ARG A 155 10.40 -6.17 15.03
N VAL A 156 9.91 -6.31 13.80
CA VAL A 156 10.51 -7.20 12.81
C VAL A 156 11.57 -6.43 12.02
N PRO A 157 12.86 -6.80 12.07
CA PRO A 157 13.92 -6.09 11.34
C PRO A 157 13.60 -5.99 9.84
N GLY A 158 13.71 -4.79 9.27
CA GLY A 158 13.41 -4.52 7.85
C GLY A 158 11.93 -4.35 7.51
N VAL A 159 10.99 -4.58 8.43
CA VAL A 159 9.56 -4.38 8.17
C VAL A 159 9.16 -2.91 8.11
N ASP A 160 9.87 -2.03 8.80
CA ASP A 160 9.65 -0.59 8.65
C ASP A 160 10.00 -0.11 7.23
N ASP A 161 11.08 -0.61 6.62
CA ASP A 161 11.39 -0.32 5.21
C ASP A 161 10.32 -0.88 4.25
N LEU A 162 9.82 -2.10 4.52
CA LEU A 162 8.71 -2.69 3.73
C LEU A 162 7.41 -1.87 3.85
N ARG A 163 7.14 -1.31 5.03
CA ARG A 163 5.99 -0.42 5.26
C ARG A 163 6.15 0.91 4.57
N ASP A 164 7.35 1.49 4.63
CA ASP A 164 7.65 2.73 3.95
C ASP A 164 7.51 2.56 2.43
N ASP A 165 7.97 1.43 1.87
CA ASP A 165 7.74 1.07 0.47
C ASP A 165 6.24 0.90 0.15
N ALA A 166 5.50 0.10 0.93
CA ALA A 166 4.07 -0.12 0.73
C ALA A 166 3.26 1.19 0.83
N ALA A 167 3.59 2.04 1.81
CA ALA A 167 2.97 3.34 1.99
C ALA A 167 3.30 4.30 0.84
N LEU A 168 4.54 4.30 0.36
CA LEU A 168 4.96 5.09 -0.81
C LEU A 168 4.20 4.65 -2.06
N LYS A 169 4.15 3.36 -2.36
CA LYS A 169 3.41 2.81 -3.50
C LYS A 169 1.91 3.12 -3.43
N SER A 170 1.30 3.01 -2.24
CA SER A 170 -0.09 3.39 -2.02
C SER A 170 -0.35 4.88 -2.31
N LYS A 171 0.54 5.79 -1.86
CA LYS A 171 0.45 7.23 -2.18
C LYS A 171 0.56 7.49 -3.69
N ARG A 172 1.48 6.81 -4.38
CA ARG A 172 1.65 6.91 -5.84
C ARG A 172 0.40 6.45 -6.58
N VAL A 173 -0.17 5.32 -6.20
CA VAL A 173 -1.45 4.82 -6.76
C VAL A 173 -2.60 5.78 -6.50
N ALA A 174 -2.64 6.44 -5.35
CA ALA A 174 -3.67 7.46 -5.07
C ALA A 174 -3.58 8.65 -6.04
N VAL A 175 -2.37 9.08 -6.41
CA VAL A 175 -2.15 10.11 -7.43
C VAL A 175 -2.52 9.62 -8.83
N LEU A 176 -2.12 8.40 -9.20
CA LEU A 176 -2.54 7.80 -10.47
C LEU A 176 -4.07 7.70 -10.58
N ARG A 177 -4.77 7.36 -9.49
CA ARG A 177 -6.23 7.33 -9.44
C ARG A 177 -6.84 8.72 -9.61
N LEU A 178 -6.26 9.75 -8.99
CA LEU A 178 -6.69 11.14 -9.16
C LEU A 178 -6.57 11.57 -10.64
N ASN A 179 -5.40 11.33 -11.24
CA ASN A 179 -5.14 11.61 -12.65
C ASN A 179 -6.11 10.86 -13.58
N HIS A 180 -6.31 9.55 -13.33
CA HIS A 180 -7.24 8.71 -14.10
C HIS A 180 -8.66 9.29 -14.11
N ASN A 181 -9.19 9.64 -12.93
CA ASN A 181 -10.51 10.22 -12.81
C ASN A 181 -10.63 11.56 -13.56
N GLY A 182 -9.58 12.39 -13.50
CA GLY A 182 -9.50 13.63 -14.24
C GLY A 182 -9.52 13.42 -15.75
N LEU A 183 -8.74 12.47 -16.26
CA LEU A 183 -8.67 12.14 -17.68
C LEU A 183 -9.98 11.55 -18.20
N VAL A 184 -10.54 10.54 -17.52
CA VAL A 184 -11.83 9.93 -17.91
C VAL A 184 -12.94 10.98 -17.97
N LYS A 185 -13.00 11.88 -16.98
CA LYS A 185 -13.96 12.99 -16.98
C LYS A 185 -13.71 13.95 -18.14
N ALA A 186 -12.46 14.29 -18.46
CA ALA A 186 -12.15 15.17 -19.57
C ALA A 186 -12.51 14.54 -20.92
N PHE A 187 -12.21 13.25 -21.10
CA PHE A 187 -12.50 12.49 -22.32
C PHE A 187 -14.00 12.40 -22.55
N ALA A 188 -14.78 12.04 -21.53
CA ALA A 188 -16.24 11.96 -21.62
C ALA A 188 -16.91 13.32 -21.93
N ASN A 189 -16.33 14.42 -21.45
CA ASN A 189 -16.91 15.75 -21.63
C ASN A 189 -16.35 16.53 -22.83
N GLY A 190 -15.31 16.02 -23.51
CA GLY A 190 -14.61 16.75 -24.58
C GLY A 190 -13.88 18.01 -24.12
N THR A 191 -13.71 18.20 -22.80
CA THR A 191 -13.04 19.37 -22.20
C THR A 191 -11.52 19.19 -22.21
N PRO A 192 -10.71 20.25 -22.03
CA PRO A 192 -9.26 20.09 -21.91
C PRO A 192 -8.89 19.07 -20.81
N ALA A 193 -7.92 18.20 -21.08
CA ALA A 193 -7.37 17.32 -20.05
C ALA A 193 -6.65 18.15 -18.98
N PRO A 194 -6.80 17.79 -17.69
CA PRO A 194 -6.11 18.49 -16.61
C PRO A 194 -4.60 18.27 -16.68
N GLU A 195 -3.85 19.12 -15.97
CA GLU A 195 -2.46 18.83 -15.65
C GLU A 195 -2.39 17.55 -14.80
N LEU A 196 -1.41 16.70 -15.11
CA LEU A 196 -1.17 15.47 -14.36
C LEU A 196 -0.27 15.77 -13.18
N VAL A 197 -0.63 15.23 -12.02
CA VAL A 197 0.26 15.24 -10.87
C VAL A 197 1.26 14.11 -11.04
N ASP A 198 2.55 14.43 -10.90
CA ASP A 198 3.63 13.45 -10.98
C ASP A 198 3.66 12.59 -9.70
N PRO A 199 3.41 11.25 -9.80
CA PRO A 199 3.48 10.37 -8.64
C PRO A 199 4.89 10.28 -8.01
N TYR A 200 5.95 10.67 -8.72
CA TYR A 200 7.33 10.68 -8.21
C TYR A 200 7.76 12.05 -7.67
N SER A 201 6.85 13.04 -7.62
CA SER A 201 7.19 14.37 -7.10
C SER A 201 7.75 14.32 -5.67
N PRO A 202 8.67 15.23 -5.30
CA PRO A 202 9.27 15.26 -3.96
C PRO A 202 8.24 15.42 -2.82
N SER A 203 7.09 16.03 -3.09
CA SER A 203 5.97 16.14 -2.15
C SER A 203 5.30 14.80 -1.81
N ILE A 204 5.47 13.78 -2.66
CA ILE A 204 4.89 12.44 -2.49
C ILE A 204 5.94 11.45 -1.96
N THR A 205 7.21 11.67 -2.28
CA THR A 205 8.37 10.82 -1.91
C THR A 205 9.18 11.51 -0.79
N PRO A 206 8.80 11.43 0.50
CA PRO A 206 9.32 12.35 1.50
C PRO A 206 10.51 11.79 2.31
N ALA A 207 10.91 10.52 2.15
CA ALA A 207 12.03 9.95 2.90
C ALA A 207 12.84 8.92 2.10
N ALA A 208 14.15 8.92 2.31
CA ALA A 208 15.03 7.80 1.98
C ALA A 208 14.70 6.60 2.89
N TYR A 209 15.02 5.38 2.45
CA TYR A 209 14.88 4.19 3.28
C TYR A 209 15.71 4.35 4.56
N THR A 210 15.23 3.77 5.67
CA THR A 210 15.91 3.91 6.97
C THR A 210 17.26 3.18 7.01
N ASN A 211 17.49 2.28 6.05
CA ASN A 211 18.76 1.59 5.81
C ASN A 211 19.89 2.49 5.28
N GLY A 212 19.64 3.78 5.04
CA GLY A 212 20.64 4.75 4.56
C GLY A 212 20.87 4.73 3.06
N GLU A 213 20.12 3.92 2.30
CA GLU A 213 20.17 3.92 0.85
C GLU A 213 19.30 5.06 0.29
N PRO A 214 19.82 5.84 -0.68
CA PRO A 214 19.00 6.79 -1.41
C PRO A 214 17.92 6.03 -2.17
N PHE A 215 16.72 6.62 -2.28
CA PHE A 215 15.66 6.09 -3.13
C PHE A 215 16.17 6.00 -4.57
N ASP A 216 16.32 4.77 -5.08
CA ASP A 216 16.75 4.48 -6.45
C ASP A 216 15.52 4.09 -7.30
N PRO A 217 15.01 4.99 -8.17
CA PRO A 217 13.91 4.67 -9.08
C PRO A 217 14.28 3.68 -10.20
N SER A 218 15.55 3.24 -10.28
CA SER A 218 16.07 2.31 -11.30
C SER A 218 16.45 0.92 -10.76
N GLY A 219 16.15 0.63 -9.50
CA GLY A 219 16.52 -0.62 -8.83
C GLY A 219 15.67 -1.84 -9.22
N GLN A 220 16.18 -2.60 -10.20
CA GLN A 220 15.82 -3.97 -10.66
C GLN A 220 14.52 -4.20 -11.44
#